data_AF-A0A956CZ68-F1
#
_entry.id   AF-A0A956CZ68-F1
#
_cell.length_a   1.000
_cell.length_b   1.000
_cell.length_c   1.000
_cell.angle_alpha   90.00
_cell.angle_beta   90.00
_cell.angle_gamma   90.00
#
_symmetry.space_group_name_H-M   'P 1'
#
loop_
_entity.id
_entity.type
_entity.pdbx_description
1 polymer ?
#
loop_
_entity_poly.entity_id
_entity_poly.type
_entity_poly.pdbx_seq_one_letter_code
_entity_poly.pdbx_strand_id
1 'polypeptide(L)'
;TASIERVQRWAQQDLLPWVQRKQAMIHDAEEAYALVAPLGIPRWRIAAASRLGDMYLSLVEQVRGSPIPDVIARYPEALAAYETALDEATEEPAGVAVTRYQSCLSTATDVRWFDERSRRCERALNQLDAARYPIAAELRGSPTYEPRAPARPGAPRLGESEG
;
A
#
# COMPACT_ATOMS: atom_id res chain seq x y z
N THR A 1 -12.97 -29.99 19.77
CA THR A 1 -14.42 -29.73 19.60
C THR A 1 -14.88 -28.48 20.34
N ALA A 2 -14.65 -28.32 21.66
CA ALA A 2 -14.91 -27.02 22.34
C ALA A 2 -13.85 -25.93 22.11
N SER A 3 -12.63 -26.32 21.70
CA SER A 3 -11.50 -25.43 21.39
C SER A 3 -11.67 -24.73 20.03
N ILE A 4 -11.99 -25.48 18.99
CA ILE A 4 -12.25 -24.98 17.63
C ILE A 4 -13.44 -24.00 17.62
N GLU A 5 -14.57 -24.38 18.21
CA GLU A 5 -15.76 -23.50 18.27
C GLU A 5 -15.47 -22.17 18.96
N ARG A 6 -14.58 -22.17 19.96
CA ARG A 6 -14.15 -20.94 20.64
C ARG A 6 -13.30 -20.07 19.72
N VAL A 7 -12.37 -20.66 18.98
CA VAL A 7 -11.57 -19.94 17.97
C VAL A 7 -12.46 -19.35 16.89
N GLN A 8 -13.42 -20.12 16.36
CA GLN A 8 -14.37 -19.64 15.36
C GLN A 8 -15.23 -18.49 15.89
N ARG A 9 -15.71 -18.58 17.13
CA ARG A 9 -16.46 -17.50 17.76
C ARG A 9 -15.63 -16.22 17.91
N TRP A 10 -14.39 -16.35 18.39
CA TRP A 10 -13.45 -15.22 18.49
C TRP A 10 -13.17 -14.62 17.11
N ALA A 11 -12.93 -15.46 16.09
CA ALA A 11 -12.68 -14.99 14.73
C ALA A 11 -13.84 -14.13 14.21
N GLN A 12 -15.08 -14.57 14.43
CA GLN A 12 -16.28 -13.87 13.96
C GLN A 12 -16.64 -12.63 14.80
N GLN A 13 -16.45 -12.69 16.13
CA GLN A 13 -16.94 -11.65 17.04
C GLN A 13 -15.89 -10.58 17.36
N ASP A 14 -14.61 -10.94 17.30
CA ASP A 14 -13.51 -10.06 17.71
C ASP A 14 -12.59 -9.72 16.53
N LEU A 15 -12.00 -10.73 15.88
CA LEU A 15 -10.99 -10.52 14.84
C LEU A 15 -11.57 -9.81 13.62
N LEU A 16 -12.61 -10.38 13.01
CA LEU A 16 -13.18 -9.84 11.78
C LEU A 16 -13.71 -8.40 11.96
N PRO A 17 -14.48 -8.07 13.02
CA PRO A 17 -14.88 -6.69 13.27
C PRO A 17 -13.70 -5.75 13.52
N TRP A 18 -12.62 -6.23 14.15
CA TRP A 18 -11.41 -5.41 14.33
C TRP A 18 -10.71 -5.12 13.00
N VAL A 19 -10.55 -6.13 12.13
CA VAL A 19 -9.97 -5.97 10.79
C VAL A 19 -10.81 -5.01 9.95
N GLN A 20 -12.13 -5.17 9.95
CA GLN A 20 -13.05 -4.29 9.22
C GLN A 20 -12.95 -2.84 9.68
N ARG A 21 -12.86 -2.58 11.00
CA ARG A 21 -12.63 -1.22 11.50
C ARG A 21 -11.30 -0.64 11.00
N LYS A 22 -10.24 -1.45 10.96
CA LYS A 22 -8.94 -1.01 10.44
C LYS A 22 -9.01 -0.72 8.94
N GLN A 23 -9.64 -1.58 8.15
CA GLN A 23 -9.86 -1.35 6.72
C GLN A 23 -10.67 -0.08 6.47
N ALA A 24 -11.70 0.21 7.28
CA ALA A 24 -12.47 1.45 7.17
C ALA A 24 -11.58 2.70 7.39
N MET A 25 -10.70 2.68 8.40
CA MET A 25 -9.74 3.77 8.60
C MET A 25 -8.74 3.92 7.44
N ILE A 26 -8.35 2.81 6.82
CA ILE A 26 -7.49 2.84 5.63
C ILE A 26 -8.26 3.40 4.43
N HIS A 27 -9.53 3.04 4.27
CA HIS A 27 -10.40 3.60 3.22
C HIS A 27 -10.53 5.13 3.34
N ASP A 28 -10.71 5.67 4.55
CA ASP A 28 -10.69 7.12 4.77
C ASP A 28 -9.36 7.75 4.32
N ALA A 29 -8.23 7.05 4.54
CA ALA A 29 -6.93 7.48 4.03
C ALA A 29 -6.84 7.37 2.50
N GLU A 30 -7.45 6.36 1.87
CA GLU A 30 -7.54 6.24 0.41
C GLU A 30 -8.28 7.43 -0.20
N GLU A 31 -9.42 7.82 0.37
CA GLU A 31 -10.17 9.01 -0.05
C GLU A 31 -9.33 10.28 0.05
N ALA A 32 -8.61 10.46 1.17
CA ALA A 32 -7.73 11.60 1.36
C ALA A 32 -6.58 11.61 0.33
N TYR A 33 -5.97 10.44 0.05
CA TYR A 33 -4.92 10.32 -0.96
C TYR A 33 -5.44 10.46 -2.40
N ALA A 34 -6.71 10.14 -2.66
CA ALA A 34 -7.31 10.32 -3.98
C ALA A 34 -7.30 11.79 -4.42
N LEU A 35 -7.33 12.75 -3.48
CA LEU A 35 -7.21 14.19 -3.75
C LEU A 35 -5.87 14.58 -4.39
N VAL A 36 -4.86 13.72 -4.33
CA VAL A 36 -3.56 13.93 -4.99
C VAL A 36 -3.64 13.69 -6.49
N ALA A 37 -4.52 12.79 -6.95
CA ALA A 37 -4.55 12.36 -8.34
C ALA A 37 -4.81 13.51 -9.35
N PRO A 38 -5.77 14.43 -9.13
CA PRO A 38 -6.02 15.55 -10.04
C PRO A 38 -4.87 16.54 -10.17
N LEU A 39 -3.96 16.58 -9.19
CA LEU A 39 -2.81 17.50 -9.20
C LEU A 39 -1.76 17.11 -10.25
N GLY A 40 -1.85 15.88 -10.80
CA GLY A 40 -1.01 15.43 -11.90
C GLY A 40 0.46 15.16 -11.54
N ILE A 41 0.90 15.47 -10.31
CA ILE A 41 2.29 15.38 -9.87
C ILE A 41 2.68 13.91 -9.63
N PRO A 42 3.56 13.30 -10.46
CA PRO A 42 3.85 11.86 -10.37
C PRO A 42 4.45 11.42 -9.04
N ARG A 43 5.39 12.21 -8.48
CA ARG A 43 6.02 11.88 -7.19
C ARG A 43 5.01 11.75 -6.05
N TRP A 44 3.92 12.52 -6.09
CA TRP A 44 2.89 12.47 -5.06
C TRP A 44 1.98 11.26 -5.24
N ARG A 45 1.67 10.88 -6.48
CA ARG A 45 0.95 9.63 -6.79
C ARG A 45 1.75 8.39 -6.35
N ILE A 46 3.06 8.37 -6.62
CA ILE A 46 3.96 7.30 -6.16
C ILE A 46 4.00 7.24 -4.63
N ALA A 47 4.15 8.39 -3.97
CA ALA A 47 4.18 8.45 -2.50
C ALA A 47 2.86 8.01 -1.86
N ALA A 48 1.71 8.41 -2.44
CA ALA A 48 0.39 8.00 -2.00
C ALA A 48 0.20 6.48 -2.12
N ALA A 49 0.50 5.91 -3.29
CA ALA A 49 0.39 4.47 -3.52
C ALA A 49 1.32 3.67 -2.59
N SER A 50 2.57 4.12 -2.40
CA SER A 50 3.50 3.51 -1.44
C SER A 50 2.92 3.50 -0.03
N ARG A 51 2.33 4.62 0.42
CA ARG A 51 1.81 4.73 1.80
C ARG A 51 0.56 3.89 2.02
N LEU A 52 -0.32 3.82 1.04
CA LEU A 52 -1.48 2.92 1.09
C LEU A 52 -1.04 1.46 1.14
N GLY A 53 -0.04 1.07 0.34
CA GLY A 53 0.57 -0.26 0.43
C GLY A 53 1.12 -0.56 1.83
N ASP A 54 1.83 0.39 2.45
CA ASP A 54 2.35 0.25 3.82
C ASP A 54 1.22 0.06 4.86
N MET A 55 0.11 0.78 4.72
CA MET A 55 -1.03 0.67 5.65
C MET A 55 -1.67 -0.71 5.62
N TYR A 56 -1.94 -1.24 4.41
CA TYR A 56 -2.48 -2.59 4.26
C TYR A 56 -1.50 -3.66 4.70
N LEU A 57 -0.22 -3.54 4.34
CA LEU A 57 0.81 -4.49 4.78
C LEU A 57 0.95 -4.50 6.31
N SER A 58 0.95 -3.32 6.93
CA SER A 58 1.01 -3.23 8.39
C SER A 58 -0.20 -3.86 9.08
N LEU A 59 -1.40 -3.79 8.48
CA LEU A 59 -2.57 -4.50 8.97
C LEU A 59 -2.37 -6.01 8.92
N VAL A 60 -1.88 -6.53 7.78
CA VAL A 60 -1.56 -7.96 7.62
C VAL A 60 -0.55 -8.42 8.66
N GLU A 61 0.53 -7.66 8.84
CA GLU A 61 1.59 -7.96 9.81
C GLU A 61 1.08 -7.96 11.26
N GLN A 62 0.19 -7.03 11.61
CA GLN A 62 -0.41 -6.99 12.96
C GLN A 62 -1.27 -8.23 13.25
N VAL A 63 -2.03 -8.71 12.27
CA VAL A 63 -2.88 -9.89 12.43
C VAL A 63 -2.04 -11.17 12.47
N ARG A 64 -1.18 -11.38 11.47
CA ARG A 64 -0.33 -12.59 11.36
C ARG A 64 0.76 -12.65 12.43
N GLY A 65 1.24 -11.49 12.88
CA GLY A 65 2.23 -11.38 13.95
C GLY A 65 1.62 -11.40 15.36
N SER A 66 0.31 -11.61 15.49
CA SER A 66 -0.33 -11.69 16.81
C SER A 66 0.19 -12.90 17.59
N PRO A 67 0.48 -12.76 18.90
CA PRO A 67 0.97 -13.87 19.70
C PRO A 67 -0.11 -14.95 19.82
N ILE A 68 0.27 -16.22 19.61
CA ILE A 68 -0.62 -17.35 19.76
C ILE A 68 -0.87 -17.59 21.26
N PRO A 69 -2.13 -17.58 21.74
CA PRO A 69 -2.41 -17.88 23.15
C PRO A 69 -2.02 -19.32 23.55
N ASP A 70 -1.41 -19.49 24.72
CA ASP A 70 -0.99 -20.82 25.24
C ASP A 70 -2.11 -21.86 25.24
N VAL A 71 -3.34 -21.42 25.50
CA VAL A 71 -4.52 -22.29 25.52
C VAL A 71 -4.86 -22.82 24.13
N ILE A 72 -4.49 -22.12 23.06
CA ILE A 72 -4.67 -22.57 21.67
C ILE A 72 -3.48 -23.43 21.25
N ALA A 73 -2.25 -23.00 21.58
CA ALA A 73 -1.01 -23.68 21.20
C ALA A 73 -0.93 -25.15 21.68
N ARG A 74 -1.63 -25.50 22.78
CA ARG A 74 -1.68 -26.85 23.33
C ARG A 74 -2.54 -27.83 22.54
N TYR A 75 -3.40 -27.35 21.64
CA TYR A 75 -4.35 -28.19 20.88
C TYR A 75 -4.13 -28.00 19.38
N PRO A 76 -3.52 -28.99 18.69
CA PRO A 76 -3.15 -28.86 17.28
C PRO A 76 -4.32 -28.45 16.37
N GLU A 77 -5.51 -28.98 16.62
CA GLU A 77 -6.69 -28.66 15.82
C GLU A 77 -7.21 -27.23 16.05
N ALA A 78 -7.02 -26.69 17.26
CA ALA A 78 -7.38 -25.32 17.57
C ALA A 78 -6.34 -24.34 17.02
N LEU A 79 -5.07 -24.72 17.05
CA LEU A 79 -3.98 -23.98 16.42
C LEU A 79 -4.19 -23.84 14.92
N ALA A 80 -4.46 -24.94 14.21
CA ALA A 80 -4.74 -24.91 12.78
C ALA A 80 -5.95 -24.02 12.43
N ALA A 81 -7.03 -24.11 13.24
CA ALA A 81 -8.20 -23.24 13.07
C ALA A 81 -7.88 -21.76 13.33
N TYR A 82 -6.98 -21.46 14.28
CA TYR A 82 -6.56 -20.09 14.61
C TYR A 82 -5.72 -19.50 13.48
N GLU A 83 -4.73 -20.24 12.98
CA GLU A 83 -3.89 -19.84 11.84
C GLU A 83 -4.75 -19.61 10.59
N THR A 84 -5.70 -20.51 10.31
CA THR A 84 -6.65 -20.35 9.19
C THR A 84 -7.46 -19.07 9.34
N ALA A 85 -7.95 -18.76 10.54
CA ALA A 85 -8.71 -17.52 10.78
C ALA A 85 -7.86 -16.25 10.57
N LEU A 86 -6.57 -16.27 10.94
CA LEU A 86 -5.66 -15.17 10.66
C LEU A 86 -5.40 -15.01 9.15
N ASP A 87 -5.23 -16.11 8.44
CA ASP A 87 -4.99 -16.12 7.00
C ASP A 87 -6.21 -15.60 6.23
N GLU A 88 -7.39 -16.13 6.50
CA GLU A 88 -8.66 -15.68 5.90
C GLU A 88 -8.91 -14.18 6.16
N ALA A 89 -8.66 -13.72 7.38
CA ALA A 89 -8.83 -12.31 7.75
C ALA A 89 -7.82 -11.37 7.06
N THR A 90 -6.72 -11.89 6.51
CA THR A 90 -5.65 -11.08 5.91
C THR A 90 -5.51 -11.26 4.40
N GLU A 91 -6.22 -12.21 3.80
CA GLU A 91 -6.15 -12.49 2.36
C GLU A 91 -6.44 -11.25 1.51
N GLU A 92 -7.57 -10.58 1.76
CA GLU A 92 -7.94 -9.37 1.02
C GLU A 92 -6.96 -8.21 1.28
N PRO A 93 -6.63 -7.84 2.55
CA PRO A 93 -5.67 -6.77 2.81
C PRO A 93 -4.31 -7.01 2.17
N ALA A 94 -3.82 -8.25 2.16
CA ALA A 94 -2.56 -8.62 1.51
C ALA A 94 -2.64 -8.42 0.00
N GLY A 95 -3.74 -8.85 -0.64
CA GLY A 95 -3.99 -8.61 -2.06
C GLY A 95 -3.99 -7.13 -2.41
N VAL A 96 -4.67 -6.29 -1.61
CA VAL A 96 -4.70 -4.84 -1.83
C VAL A 96 -3.32 -4.22 -1.65
N ALA A 97 -2.54 -4.63 -0.65
CA ALA A 97 -1.17 -4.16 -0.46
C ALA A 97 -0.32 -4.41 -1.73
N VAL A 98 -0.39 -5.62 -2.29
CA VAL A 98 0.30 -5.97 -3.55
C VAL A 98 -0.15 -5.04 -4.67
N THR A 99 -1.46 -4.85 -4.87
CA THR A 99 -1.99 -3.95 -5.91
C THR A 99 -1.49 -2.51 -5.76
N ARG A 100 -1.46 -1.97 -4.53
CA ARG A 100 -0.98 -0.61 -4.26
C ARG A 100 0.52 -0.48 -4.57
N TYR A 101 1.34 -1.45 -4.17
CA TYR A 101 2.77 -1.42 -4.50
C TYR A 101 3.06 -1.63 -6.00
N GLN A 102 2.28 -2.46 -6.70
CA GLN A 102 2.38 -2.60 -8.15
C GLN A 102 2.07 -1.28 -8.86
N SER A 103 0.99 -0.59 -8.47
CA SER A 103 0.64 0.72 -9.03
C SER A 103 1.73 1.76 -8.79
N CYS A 104 2.31 1.78 -7.58
CA CYS A 104 3.46 2.60 -7.23
C CYS A 104 4.67 2.34 -8.17
N LEU A 105 5.05 1.07 -8.35
CA LEU A 105 6.23 0.70 -9.14
C LEU A 105 6.00 0.92 -10.65
N SER A 106 4.79 0.63 -11.15
CA SER A 106 4.40 0.93 -12.54
C SER A 106 4.50 2.42 -12.81
N THR A 107 3.87 3.25 -11.97
CA THR A 107 3.90 4.71 -12.14
C THR A 107 5.33 5.25 -12.10
N ALA A 108 6.15 4.76 -11.15
CA ALA A 108 7.56 5.14 -11.04
C ALA A 108 8.36 4.79 -12.30
N THR A 109 8.10 3.62 -12.89
CA THR A 109 8.74 3.16 -14.12
C THR A 109 8.32 4.00 -15.33
N ASP A 110 7.02 4.25 -15.48
CA ASP A 110 6.43 4.99 -16.61
C ASP A 110 6.98 6.42 -16.68
N VAL A 111 7.08 7.09 -15.53
CA VAL A 111 7.57 8.47 -15.44
C VAL A 111 9.07 8.56 -15.13
N ARG A 112 9.76 7.42 -15.07
CA ARG A 112 11.19 7.29 -14.75
C ARG A 112 11.60 8.00 -13.46
N TRP A 113 10.74 7.95 -12.43
CA TRP A 113 10.95 8.57 -11.13
C TRP A 113 11.33 7.52 -10.09
N PHE A 114 12.64 7.37 -9.83
CA PHE A 114 13.16 6.32 -8.94
C PHE A 114 13.76 6.89 -7.65
N ASP A 115 12.94 7.03 -6.61
CA ASP A 115 13.35 7.55 -5.29
C ASP A 115 13.15 6.52 -4.16
N GLU A 116 13.22 6.96 -2.91
CA GLU A 116 13.01 6.08 -1.75
C GLU A 116 11.64 5.38 -1.74
N ARG A 117 10.59 5.99 -2.33
CA ARG A 117 9.22 5.48 -2.31
C ARG A 117 9.07 4.38 -3.34
N SER A 118 9.55 4.59 -4.56
CA SER A 118 9.55 3.52 -5.58
C SER A 118 10.42 2.34 -5.14
N ARG A 119 11.56 2.58 -4.50
CA ARG A 119 12.43 1.52 -3.93
C ARG A 119 11.76 0.80 -2.76
N ARG A 120 10.95 1.50 -1.95
CA ARG A 120 10.13 0.89 -0.90
C ARG A 120 9.11 -0.07 -1.51
N CYS A 121 8.41 0.34 -2.57
CA CYS A 121 7.45 -0.50 -3.28
C CYS A 121 8.10 -1.75 -3.89
N GLU A 122 9.27 -1.61 -4.53
CA GLU A 122 10.04 -2.74 -5.07
C GLU A 122 10.45 -3.75 -3.98
N ARG A 123 10.96 -3.26 -2.84
CA ARG A 123 11.32 -4.13 -1.70
C ARG A 123 10.10 -4.82 -1.08
N ALA A 124 8.99 -4.10 -0.90
CA ALA A 124 7.79 -4.67 -0.31
C ALA A 124 7.20 -5.77 -1.19
N LEU A 125 7.14 -5.56 -2.52
CA LEU A 125 6.74 -6.58 -3.47
C LEU A 125 7.66 -7.80 -3.43
N ASN A 126 8.98 -7.57 -3.39
CA ASN A 126 9.94 -8.66 -3.29
C ASN A 126 9.81 -9.45 -1.97
N GLN A 127 9.55 -8.78 -0.86
CA GLN A 127 9.31 -9.45 0.43
C GLN A 127 8.03 -10.29 0.42
N LEU A 128 6.99 -9.83 -0.30
CA LEU A 128 5.72 -10.54 -0.43
C LEU A 128 5.82 -11.75 -1.37
N ASP A 129 6.52 -11.61 -2.50
CA ASP A 129 6.75 -12.68 -3.47
C ASP A 129 8.02 -12.41 -4.29
N ALA A 130 9.14 -12.93 -3.81
CA ALA A 130 10.45 -12.71 -4.43
C ALA A 130 10.58 -13.37 -5.81
N ALA A 131 9.87 -14.49 -6.03
CA ALA A 131 9.91 -15.21 -7.30
C ALA A 131 9.19 -14.41 -8.40
N ARG A 132 8.08 -13.75 -8.05
CA ARG A 132 7.32 -12.90 -8.97
C ARG A 132 7.89 -11.50 -9.11
N TYR A 133 8.48 -10.94 -8.06
CA TYR A 133 9.01 -9.58 -8.02
C TYR A 133 10.50 -9.55 -7.64
N PRO A 134 11.41 -9.99 -8.53
CA PRO A 134 12.84 -9.88 -8.28
C PRO A 134 13.28 -8.41 -8.25
N ILE A 135 14.20 -8.06 -7.34
CA ILE A 135 14.80 -6.72 -7.29
C ILE A 135 15.72 -6.55 -8.50
N ALA A 136 15.60 -5.44 -9.22
CA ALA A 136 16.52 -5.14 -10.31
C ALA A 136 17.92 -4.82 -9.78
N ALA A 137 18.94 -5.47 -10.35
CA ALA A 137 20.35 -5.29 -9.96
C ALA A 137 21.01 -4.02 -10.55
N GLU A 138 20.28 -3.26 -11.39
CA GLU A 138 20.82 -2.10 -12.11
C GLU A 138 20.88 -0.84 -11.24
N LEU A 139 22.00 -0.11 -11.31
CA LEU A 139 22.15 1.22 -10.70
C LEU A 139 21.28 2.25 -11.44
N ARG A 140 20.15 2.63 -10.84
CA ARG A 140 19.29 3.72 -11.35
C ARG A 140 19.74 5.07 -10.79
N GLY A 141 19.93 6.06 -11.66
CA GLY A 141 20.19 7.45 -11.27
C GLY A 141 19.05 8.02 -10.41
N SER A 142 19.37 8.94 -9.50
CA SER A 142 18.36 9.59 -8.65
C SER A 142 17.64 10.71 -9.42
N PRO A 143 16.32 10.86 -9.29
CA PRO A 143 15.59 11.95 -9.93
C PRO A 143 15.96 13.30 -9.29
N THR A 144 16.21 14.31 -10.11
CA THR A 144 16.38 15.70 -9.68
C THR A 144 15.10 16.49 -9.99
N TYR A 145 14.62 17.28 -9.04
CA TYR A 145 13.48 18.18 -9.26
C TYR A 145 13.98 19.51 -9.82
N GLU A 146 13.66 19.80 -11.08
CA GLU A 146 13.81 21.13 -11.65
C GLU A 146 12.42 21.78 -11.73
N PRO A 147 12.13 22.82 -10.92
CA PRO A 147 10.89 23.57 -11.08
C PRO A 147 10.89 24.21 -12.48
N ARG A 148 9.95 23.78 -13.33
CA ARG A 148 9.74 24.42 -14.63
C ARG A 148 9.26 25.84 -14.37
N ALA A 149 10.13 26.82 -14.62
CA ALA A 149 9.73 28.21 -14.58
C ALA A 149 8.53 28.41 -15.51
N PRO A 150 7.47 29.13 -15.08
CA PRO A 150 6.38 29.49 -15.99
C PRO A 150 6.98 30.19 -17.21
N ALA A 151 6.49 29.84 -18.40
CA ALA A 151 6.91 30.53 -19.62
C ALA A 151 6.67 32.02 -19.42
N ARG A 152 7.66 32.86 -19.76
CA ARG A 152 7.51 34.32 -19.69
C ARG A 152 6.24 34.68 -20.49
N PRO A 153 5.30 35.46 -19.94
CA PRO A 153 4.17 35.96 -20.71
C PRO A 153 4.72 36.59 -21.99
N GLY A 154 4.19 36.16 -23.14
CA GLY A 154 4.52 36.79 -24.42
C GLY A 154 4.26 38.28 -24.31
N ALA A 155 5.15 39.11 -24.89
CA ALA A 155 4.98 40.55 -24.85
C ALA A 155 3.57 40.93 -25.35
N PRO A 156 2.84 41.82 -24.65
CA PRO A 156 1.56 42.29 -25.14
C PRO A 156 1.79 42.92 -26.52
N ARG A 157 0.98 42.52 -27.51
CA ARG A 157 0.94 43.25 -28.78
C ARG A 157 0.40 44.63 -28.47
N LEU A 158 1.28 45.63 -28.45
CA LEU A 158 0.89 47.02 -28.44
C LEU A 158 0.17 47.22 -29.78
N GLY A 159 -1.15 47.42 -29.72
CA GLY A 159 -1.97 47.66 -30.89
C GLY A 159 -1.42 48.86 -31.66
N GLU A 160 -1.34 48.72 -32.97
CA GLU A 160 -1.21 49.84 -33.89
C GLU A 160 -2.38 50.79 -33.60
N SER A 161 -2.06 51.99 -33.11
CA SER A 161 -3.01 53.08 -33.09
C SER A 161 -3.26 53.50 -34.53
N GLU A 162 -4.41 53.11 -35.09
CA GLU A 162 -4.91 53.66 -36.35
C GLU A 162 -5.09 55.17 -36.19
N GLY A 163 -4.44 55.92 -37.09
CA GLY A 163 -4.58 57.36 -37.24
C GLY A 163 -5.69 57.75 -38.21
#